data_AF-A0A363N584-F1
#
_entry.id   AF-A0A363N584-F1
#
_cell.length_a   1.000
_cell.length_b   1.000
_cell.length_c   1.000
_cell.angle_alpha   90.00
_cell.angle_beta   90.00
_cell.angle_gamma   90.00
#
_symmetry.space_group_name_H-M   'P 1'
#
loop_
_entity.id
_entity.type
_entity.pdbx_description
1 polymer ?
#
loop_
_entity_poly.entity_id
_entity_poly.type
_entity_poly.pdbx_seq_one_letter_code
_entity_poly.pdbx_strand_id
1 'polypeptide(L)'
;MITKKYNRIKVADLEINEPNKTLITNGYGELEFSAGTVVTTNNLKTINGESLVGSGNIDLSNKQDIANQVEIATSQTIPSSWHGKTILFTTSCTITVPASLPASFIFNGITLPGVSVTWAITTPHTWLFGTPSVTAEKQIFTFTKRGNTNSILLLGV
;
A
#
# COMPACT_ATOMS: atom_id res chain seq x y z
N MET A 1 0.78 38.45 53.83
CA MET A 1 0.60 37.58 52.64
C MET A 1 0.09 38.48 51.52
N ILE A 2 0.84 38.66 50.43
CA ILE A 2 0.44 39.57 49.33
C ILE A 2 -0.46 38.80 48.36
N THR A 3 -1.73 39.18 48.27
CA THR A 3 -2.68 38.57 47.33
C THR A 3 -2.48 39.19 45.96
N LYS A 4 -1.95 38.42 45.01
CA LYS A 4 -1.84 38.85 43.61
C LYS A 4 -3.25 38.89 43.01
N LYS A 5 -3.71 40.07 42.61
CA LYS A 5 -5.01 40.26 41.95
C LYS A 5 -4.84 39.96 40.46
N TYR A 6 -5.60 38.99 39.96
CA TYR A 6 -5.62 38.65 38.53
C TYR A 6 -6.87 39.22 37.88
N ASN A 7 -6.72 39.70 36.64
CA ASN A 7 -7.86 40.00 35.80
C ASN A 7 -8.56 38.69 35.43
N ARG A 8 -9.88 38.69 35.49
CA ARG A 8 -10.71 37.55 35.08
C ARG A 8 -11.42 37.94 33.79
N ILE A 9 -11.29 37.10 32.77
CA ILE A 9 -12.07 37.19 31.54
C ILE A 9 -13.04 36.01 31.51
N LYS A 10 -14.27 36.21 31.04
CA LYS A 10 -15.18 35.09 30.81
C LYS A 10 -14.87 34.50 29.44
N VAL A 11 -14.87 33.17 29.35
CA VAL A 11 -14.64 32.46 28.07
C VAL A 11 -15.67 32.90 27.02
N ALA A 12 -16.93 33.12 27.43
CA ALA A 12 -17.98 33.62 26.55
C ALA A 12 -17.68 35.01 25.93
N ASP A 13 -16.88 35.85 26.59
CA ASP A 13 -16.49 37.16 26.05
C ASP A 13 -15.44 37.03 24.93
N LEU A 14 -14.72 35.90 24.88
CA LEU A 14 -13.71 35.61 23.84
C LEU A 14 -14.36 35.07 22.55
N GLU A 15 -15.40 34.26 22.67
CA GLU A 15 -16.08 33.58 21.54
C GLU A 15 -16.86 34.54 20.61
N ILE A 16 -17.14 35.77 21.07
CA ILE A 16 -17.91 36.78 20.31
C ILE A 16 -17.12 37.34 19.13
N ASN A 17 -15.79 37.46 19.26
CA ASN A 17 -14.97 38.12 18.24
C ASN A 17 -14.53 37.19 17.10
N GLU A 18 -14.47 35.89 17.37
CA GLU A 18 -13.95 34.87 16.44
C GLU A 18 -14.81 33.60 16.49
N PRO A 19 -16.05 33.63 15.96
CA PRO A 19 -16.98 32.51 16.06
C PRO A 19 -16.45 31.26 15.34
N ASN A 20 -16.71 30.09 15.92
CA ASN A 20 -16.31 28.77 15.41
C ASN A 20 -14.80 28.51 15.33
N LYS A 21 -13.97 29.31 16.00
CA LYS A 21 -12.55 29.01 16.20
C LYS A 21 -12.32 28.38 17.57
N THR A 22 -11.38 27.45 17.63
CA THR A 22 -10.95 26.84 18.88
C THR A 22 -9.88 27.71 19.53
N LEU A 23 -10.06 28.06 20.81
CA LEU A 23 -9.00 28.68 21.59
C LEU A 23 -7.96 27.61 21.98
N ILE A 24 -6.71 27.83 21.61
CA ILE A 24 -5.58 26.93 21.86
C ILE A 24 -4.48 27.64 22.64
N THR A 25 -3.57 26.86 23.22
CA THR A 25 -2.32 27.38 23.79
C THR A 25 -1.20 27.27 22.76
N ASN A 26 -0.48 28.36 22.50
CA ASN A 26 0.63 28.38 21.57
C ASN A 26 1.95 27.90 22.19
N GLY A 27 3.03 27.87 21.40
CA GLY A 27 4.36 27.41 21.85
C GLY A 27 5.00 28.24 22.96
N TYR A 28 4.46 29.43 23.27
CA TYR A 28 4.91 30.32 24.35
C TYR A 28 4.03 30.22 25.60
N GLY A 29 2.98 29.39 25.58
CA GLY A 29 2.04 29.26 26.69
C GLY A 29 0.92 30.30 26.70
N GLU A 30 0.75 31.07 25.62
CA GLU A 30 -0.28 32.09 25.48
C GLU A 30 -1.54 31.53 24.79
N LEU A 31 -2.69 32.17 25.00
CA LEU A 31 -3.94 31.78 24.37
C LEU A 31 -4.10 32.47 23.01
N GLU A 32 -4.40 31.71 21.97
CA GLU A 32 -4.69 32.21 20.62
C GLU A 32 -5.82 31.41 19.96
N PHE A 33 -6.51 32.00 18.99
CA PHE A 33 -7.49 31.26 18.20
C PHE A 33 -6.81 30.47 17.09
N SER A 34 -7.20 29.20 16.92
CA SER A 34 -6.63 28.35 15.87
C SER A 34 -6.90 28.92 14.49
N ALA A 35 -5.88 28.93 13.63
CA ALA A 35 -6.01 29.37 12.24
C ALA A 35 -6.74 28.35 11.33
N GLY A 36 -7.02 27.13 11.82
CA GLY A 36 -7.73 26.08 11.10
C GLY A 36 -8.51 25.14 12.02
N THR A 37 -9.16 24.12 11.44
CA THR A 37 -9.88 23.10 12.19
C THR A 37 -8.90 22.26 13.00
N VAL A 38 -9.06 22.26 14.32
CA VAL A 38 -8.32 21.35 15.19
C VAL A 38 -8.84 19.94 14.94
N VAL A 39 -8.04 19.11 14.27
CA VAL A 39 -8.33 17.69 14.09
C VAL A 39 -7.89 16.97 15.35
N THR A 40 -8.87 16.57 16.17
CA THR A 40 -8.65 15.76 17.38
C THR A 40 -9.04 14.30 17.11
N THR A 41 -8.72 13.41 18.04
CA THR A 41 -9.20 12.00 18.04
C THR A 41 -10.71 11.89 17.84
N ASN A 42 -11.48 12.89 18.28
CA ASN A 42 -12.94 12.86 18.24
C ASN A 42 -13.50 13.20 16.85
N ASN A 43 -12.67 13.79 15.97
CA ASN A 43 -13.08 14.26 14.64
C ASN A 43 -12.63 13.32 13.51
N LEU A 44 -11.88 12.27 13.83
CA LEU A 44 -11.44 11.25 12.86
C LEU A 44 -12.10 9.90 13.15
N LYS A 45 -12.52 9.21 12.10
CA LYS A 45 -12.95 7.81 12.22
C LYS A 45 -11.75 6.92 12.52
N THR A 46 -11.95 5.87 13.30
CA THR A 46 -10.96 4.81 13.51
C THR A 46 -10.97 3.82 12.33
N ILE A 47 -9.89 3.07 12.16
CA ILE A 47 -9.89 1.86 11.32
C ILE A 47 -9.91 0.68 12.27
N ASN A 48 -11.00 -0.10 12.27
CA ASN A 48 -11.18 -1.27 13.15
C ASN A 48 -11.01 -0.95 14.65
N GLY A 49 -11.37 0.26 15.09
CA GLY A 49 -11.21 0.68 16.49
C GLY A 49 -9.84 1.27 16.83
N GLU A 50 -8.88 1.22 15.90
CA GLU A 50 -7.54 1.78 16.11
C GLU A 50 -7.48 3.27 15.76
N SER A 51 -6.75 4.02 16.59
CA SER A 51 -6.51 5.45 16.40
C SER A 51 -5.63 5.70 15.17
N LEU A 52 -6.04 6.64 14.32
CA LEU A 52 -5.24 7.10 13.17
C LEU A 52 -4.31 8.26 13.52
N VAL A 53 -4.47 8.86 14.69
CA VAL A 53 -3.60 9.97 15.13
C VAL A 53 -2.44 9.39 15.92
N GLY A 54 -1.23 9.64 15.42
CA GLY A 54 0.02 9.13 15.98
C GLY A 54 1.20 9.45 15.06
N SER A 55 2.40 9.13 15.51
CA SER A 55 3.60 9.21 14.66
C SER A 55 3.67 8.03 13.69
N GLY A 56 4.12 8.28 12.46
CA GLY A 56 4.32 7.24 11.44
C GLY A 56 3.40 7.39 10.24
N ASN A 57 3.54 6.47 9.27
CA ASN A 57 2.76 6.45 8.03
C ASN A 57 1.69 5.35 8.08
N ILE A 58 0.55 5.59 7.42
CA ILE A 58 -0.38 4.52 7.06
C ILE A 58 0.21 3.78 5.84
N ASP A 59 0.85 2.66 6.08
CA ASP A 59 1.43 1.83 5.02
C ASP A 59 0.40 0.80 4.51
N LEU A 60 0.00 0.94 3.24
CA LEU A 60 -0.90 0.02 2.54
C LEU A 60 -0.18 -0.77 1.44
N SER A 61 1.15 -0.66 1.33
CA SER A 61 1.93 -1.25 0.24
C SER A 61 1.85 -2.78 0.16
N ASN A 62 1.50 -3.45 1.27
CA ASN A 62 1.37 -4.90 1.37
C ASN A 62 -0.08 -5.42 1.38
N LYS A 63 -1.08 -4.56 1.11
CA LYS A 63 -2.48 -4.98 1.03
C LYS A 63 -2.85 -5.36 -0.40
N GLN A 64 -3.55 -6.48 -0.55
CA GLN A 64 -4.15 -6.87 -1.82
C GLN A 64 -5.33 -5.95 -2.12
N ASP A 65 -5.15 -5.06 -3.09
CA ASP A 65 -6.22 -4.23 -3.62
C ASP A 65 -6.97 -5.02 -4.70
N ILE A 66 -8.25 -5.28 -4.46
CA ILE A 66 -9.14 -6.03 -5.36
C ILE A 66 -9.36 -5.28 -6.69
N ALA A 67 -9.08 -3.96 -6.74
CA ALA A 67 -9.09 -3.16 -7.96
C ALA A 67 -7.75 -3.14 -8.73
N ASN A 68 -6.69 -3.77 -8.22
CA ASN A 68 -5.35 -3.75 -8.83
C ASN A 68 -5.02 -4.99 -9.65
N GLN A 69 -5.96 -5.46 -10.47
CA GLN A 69 -5.61 -6.35 -11.58
C GLN A 69 -4.69 -5.58 -12.54
N VAL A 70 -3.58 -6.20 -12.94
CA VAL A 70 -2.66 -5.62 -13.92
C VAL A 70 -2.82 -6.37 -15.23
N GLU A 71 -3.23 -5.67 -16.29
CA GLU A 71 -3.32 -6.24 -17.63
C GLU A 71 -1.99 -6.20 -18.36
N ILE A 72 -1.61 -7.34 -18.94
CA ILE A 72 -0.35 -7.53 -19.65
C ILE A 72 -0.64 -7.90 -21.09
N ALA A 73 -0.26 -6.99 -21.99
CA ALA A 73 -0.46 -7.14 -23.44
C ALA A 73 0.87 -7.28 -24.21
N THR A 74 2.02 -7.21 -23.54
CA THR A 74 3.34 -7.26 -24.16
C THR A 74 4.35 -8.05 -23.33
N SER A 75 5.32 -8.65 -24.02
CA SER A 75 6.49 -9.28 -23.38
C SER A 75 7.24 -8.28 -22.52
N GLN A 76 7.60 -8.69 -21.30
CA GLN A 76 8.32 -7.84 -20.35
C GLN A 76 9.00 -8.63 -19.24
N THR A 77 9.86 -7.94 -18.52
CA THR A 77 10.44 -8.44 -17.27
C THR A 77 9.48 -8.17 -16.12
N ILE A 78 9.32 -9.13 -15.20
CA ILE A 78 8.44 -8.99 -14.03
C ILE A 78 8.93 -7.85 -13.14
N PRO A 79 8.14 -6.78 -12.92
CA PRO A 79 8.48 -5.72 -11.96
C PRO A 79 8.09 -6.13 -10.53
N SER A 80 8.76 -5.54 -9.54
CA SER A 80 8.44 -5.75 -8.12
C SER A 80 7.02 -5.31 -7.75
N SER A 81 6.42 -4.41 -8.54
CA SER A 81 5.05 -3.93 -8.34
C SER A 81 3.98 -5.01 -8.55
N TRP A 82 4.30 -6.16 -9.15
CA TRP A 82 3.33 -7.26 -9.29
C TRP A 82 3.13 -8.06 -7.99
N HIS A 83 3.96 -7.82 -6.97
CA HIS A 83 3.86 -8.56 -5.71
C HIS A 83 2.46 -8.42 -5.08
N GLY A 84 1.82 -9.56 -4.81
CA GLY A 84 0.49 -9.63 -4.20
C GLY A 84 -0.66 -9.30 -5.14
N LYS A 85 -0.40 -9.11 -6.44
CA LYS A 85 -1.42 -8.74 -7.43
C LYS A 85 -1.92 -9.95 -8.22
N THR A 86 -3.06 -9.73 -8.88
CA THR A 86 -3.55 -10.61 -9.95
C THR A 86 -3.13 -10.03 -11.29
N ILE A 87 -2.47 -10.83 -12.11
CA ILE A 87 -1.96 -10.44 -13.42
C ILE A 87 -2.81 -11.09 -14.50
N LEU A 88 -3.43 -10.29 -15.35
CA LEU A 88 -4.27 -10.77 -16.45
C LEU A 88 -3.53 -10.64 -17.77
N PHE A 89 -3.24 -11.75 -18.42
CA PHE A 89 -2.60 -11.77 -19.72
C PHE A 89 -3.67 -11.69 -20.81
N THR A 90 -3.62 -10.63 -21.60
CA THR A 90 -4.57 -10.32 -22.68
C THR A 90 -4.01 -10.58 -24.08
N THR A 91 -2.69 -10.77 -24.18
CA THR A 91 -1.99 -11.13 -25.42
C THR A 91 -0.90 -12.16 -25.13
N SER A 92 -0.66 -13.07 -26.08
CA SER A 92 0.45 -14.03 -25.97
C SER A 92 1.79 -13.32 -25.89
N CYS A 93 2.61 -13.66 -24.90
CA CYS A 93 3.84 -12.93 -24.61
C CYS A 93 4.90 -13.81 -23.93
N THR A 94 6.12 -13.28 -23.89
CA THR A 94 7.22 -13.84 -23.11
C THR A 94 7.41 -13.01 -21.85
N ILE A 95 7.33 -13.66 -20.69
CA ILE A 95 7.56 -13.03 -19.39
C ILE A 95 8.89 -13.51 -18.82
N THR A 96 9.74 -12.55 -18.50
CA THR A 96 11.09 -12.81 -18.00
C THR A 96 11.16 -12.54 -16.51
N VAL A 97 11.57 -13.54 -15.73
CA VAL A 97 11.95 -13.33 -14.34
C VAL A 97 13.26 -12.53 -14.28
N PRO A 98 13.31 -11.36 -13.60
CA PRO A 98 14.53 -10.57 -13.47
C PRO A 98 15.59 -11.27 -12.59
N ALA A 99 16.81 -10.74 -12.60
CA ALA A 99 17.89 -11.17 -11.71
C ALA A 99 17.61 -10.88 -10.22
N SER A 100 16.66 -10.01 -9.89
CA SER A 100 16.31 -9.67 -8.51
C SER A 100 14.80 -9.50 -8.34
N LEU A 101 14.26 -10.10 -7.28
CA LEU A 101 12.87 -9.95 -6.83
C LEU A 101 12.86 -9.89 -5.29
N PRO A 102 11.85 -9.22 -4.69
CA PRO A 102 11.65 -9.21 -3.24
C PRO A 102 11.63 -10.60 -2.62
N ALA A 103 11.96 -10.68 -1.33
CA ALA A 103 11.80 -11.90 -0.56
C ALA A 103 10.33 -12.34 -0.57
N SER A 104 10.07 -13.64 -0.73
CA SER A 104 8.70 -14.18 -0.73
C SER A 104 7.78 -13.53 -1.77
N PHE A 105 8.33 -13.02 -2.88
CA PHE A 105 7.56 -12.42 -3.96
C PHE A 105 6.56 -13.43 -4.54
N ILE A 106 5.32 -13.01 -4.75
CA ILE A 106 4.22 -13.85 -5.24
C ILE A 106 3.26 -13.02 -6.08
N PHE A 107 2.68 -13.61 -7.12
CA PHE A 107 1.48 -13.11 -7.79
C PHE A 107 0.66 -14.28 -8.35
N ASN A 108 -0.63 -14.04 -8.60
CA ASN A 108 -1.47 -14.98 -9.32
C ASN A 108 -1.65 -14.50 -10.76
N GLY A 109 -1.52 -15.40 -11.73
CA GLY A 109 -1.70 -15.10 -13.14
C GLY A 109 -2.96 -15.75 -13.71
N ILE A 110 -3.57 -15.07 -14.68
CA ILE A 110 -4.74 -15.56 -15.44
C ILE A 110 -4.48 -15.33 -16.93
N THR A 111 -4.67 -16.35 -17.77
CA THR A 111 -4.59 -16.22 -19.23
C THR A 111 -5.99 -16.17 -19.85
N LEU A 112 -6.26 -15.18 -20.70
CA LEU A 112 -7.51 -15.09 -21.44
C LEU A 112 -7.58 -16.12 -22.60
N PRO A 113 -8.77 -16.32 -23.21
CA PRO A 113 -8.90 -17.16 -24.39
C PRO A 113 -7.95 -16.72 -25.52
N GLY A 114 -7.29 -17.68 -26.17
CA GLY A 114 -6.31 -17.46 -27.24
C GLY A 114 -4.94 -16.94 -26.77
N VAL A 115 -4.72 -16.77 -25.47
CA VAL A 115 -3.47 -16.22 -24.90
C VAL A 115 -2.59 -17.32 -24.34
N SER A 116 -1.29 -17.29 -24.65
CA SER A 116 -0.29 -18.16 -24.04
C SER A 116 0.90 -17.36 -23.49
N VAL A 117 1.48 -17.83 -22.38
CA VAL A 117 2.62 -17.18 -21.74
C VAL A 117 3.85 -18.09 -21.78
N THR A 118 4.90 -17.61 -22.43
CA THR A 118 6.21 -18.25 -22.43
C THR A 118 7.06 -17.67 -21.31
N TRP A 119 7.79 -18.51 -20.60
CA TRP A 119 8.56 -18.10 -19.43
C TRP A 119 10.06 -18.10 -19.72
N ALA A 120 10.71 -16.98 -19.40
CA ALA A 120 12.16 -16.85 -19.37
C ALA A 120 12.60 -16.50 -17.96
N ILE A 121 13.86 -16.77 -17.64
CA ILE A 121 14.43 -16.54 -16.31
C ILE A 121 15.85 -16.02 -16.44
N THR A 122 16.21 -15.07 -15.57
CA THR A 122 17.54 -14.47 -15.53
C THR A 122 18.28 -14.94 -14.28
N THR A 123 19.51 -15.42 -14.44
CA THR A 123 20.44 -15.74 -13.34
C THR A 123 20.56 -14.54 -12.38
N PRO A 124 20.58 -14.75 -11.05
CA PRO A 124 20.79 -16.01 -10.34
C PRO A 124 19.55 -16.86 -10.12
N HIS A 125 18.36 -16.43 -10.55
CA HIS A 125 17.13 -17.20 -10.34
C HIS A 125 17.11 -18.50 -11.15
N THR A 126 16.50 -19.53 -10.57
CA THR A 126 16.30 -20.83 -11.20
C THR A 126 14.90 -21.37 -10.94
N TRP A 127 14.36 -22.13 -11.89
CA TRP A 127 13.09 -22.82 -11.71
C TRP A 127 13.28 -24.02 -10.77
N LEU A 128 12.52 -24.07 -9.68
CA LEU A 128 12.67 -25.11 -8.65
C LEU A 128 12.34 -26.51 -9.17
N PHE A 129 11.37 -26.62 -10.09
CA PHE A 129 10.90 -27.89 -10.65
C PHE A 129 11.30 -28.08 -12.12
N GLY A 130 12.38 -27.41 -12.55
CA GLY A 130 12.81 -27.38 -13.94
C GLY A 130 12.07 -26.32 -14.77
N THR A 131 12.52 -26.12 -16.01
CA THR A 131 11.93 -25.13 -16.91
C THR A 131 10.45 -25.43 -17.14
N PRO A 132 9.54 -24.48 -16.84
CA PRO A 132 8.11 -24.71 -17.02
C PRO A 132 7.74 -24.79 -18.50
N SER A 133 6.66 -25.52 -18.79
CA SER A 133 5.96 -25.43 -20.07
C SER A 133 5.36 -24.04 -20.29
N VAL A 134 5.00 -23.75 -21.54
CA VAL A 134 4.18 -22.58 -21.87
C VAL A 134 2.85 -22.70 -21.12
N THR A 135 2.45 -21.63 -20.42
CA THR A 135 1.12 -21.56 -19.82
C THR A 135 0.11 -21.31 -20.93
N ALA A 136 -0.81 -22.25 -21.12
CA ALA A 136 -1.85 -22.15 -22.14
C ALA A 136 -2.94 -21.13 -21.78
N GLU A 137 -3.92 -20.96 -22.67
CA GLU A 137 -5.09 -20.11 -22.45
C GLU A 137 -5.99 -20.63 -21.32
N LYS A 138 -6.81 -19.73 -20.73
CA LYS A 138 -7.84 -20.04 -19.73
C LYS A 138 -7.30 -20.75 -18.48
N GLN A 139 -6.05 -20.44 -18.09
CA GLN A 139 -5.42 -20.99 -16.89
C GLN A 139 -5.43 -19.98 -15.75
N ILE A 140 -5.37 -20.50 -14.52
CA ILE A 140 -5.01 -19.75 -13.32
C ILE A 140 -3.79 -20.42 -12.72
N PHE A 141 -2.74 -19.64 -12.47
CA PHE A 141 -1.49 -20.14 -11.94
C PHE A 141 -0.95 -19.22 -10.84
N THR A 142 0.00 -19.74 -10.06
CA THR A 142 0.70 -18.98 -9.04
C THR A 142 2.19 -18.98 -9.34
N PHE A 143 2.78 -17.78 -9.35
CA PHE A 143 4.21 -17.56 -9.43
C PHE A 143 4.74 -17.17 -8.05
N THR A 144 5.77 -17.86 -7.56
CA THR A 144 6.35 -17.60 -6.23
C THR A 144 7.88 -17.64 -6.26
N LYS A 145 8.53 -16.62 -5.71
CA LYS A 145 9.93 -16.68 -5.26
C LYS A 145 9.98 -17.16 -3.81
N ARG A 146 10.71 -18.24 -3.54
CA ARG A 146 10.76 -18.83 -2.20
C ARG A 146 11.67 -18.03 -1.26
N GLY A 147 11.09 -17.19 -0.41
CA GLY A 147 11.82 -16.43 0.61
C GLY A 147 13.00 -15.64 0.03
N ASN A 148 14.14 -15.72 0.71
CA ASN A 148 15.40 -15.10 0.28
C ASN A 148 16.21 -15.96 -0.71
N THR A 149 15.66 -17.06 -1.21
CA THR A 149 16.38 -17.95 -2.15
C THR A 149 16.20 -17.50 -3.60
N ASN A 150 17.02 -18.06 -4.49
CA ASN A 150 16.91 -17.85 -5.94
C ASN A 150 15.90 -18.79 -6.62
N SER A 151 15.17 -19.60 -5.85
CA SER A 151 14.24 -20.59 -6.39
C SER A 151 12.89 -19.96 -6.72
N ILE A 152 12.46 -20.15 -7.96
CA ILE A 152 11.17 -19.72 -8.50
C ILE A 152 10.28 -20.92 -8.72
N LEU A 153 9.03 -20.81 -8.29
CA LEU A 153 7.97 -21.78 -8.49
C LEU A 153 6.95 -21.17 -9.45
N LEU A 154 6.50 -21.98 -10.39
CA LEU A 154 5.34 -21.70 -11.21
C LEU A 154 4.44 -22.93 -11.15
N LEU A 155 3.25 -22.79 -10.59
CA LEU A 155 2.34 -23.89 -10.28
C LEU A 155 0.97 -23.63 -10.91
N GLY A 156 0.30 -24.70 -11.37
CA GLY A 156 -0.99 -24.60 -12.05
C GLY A 156 -0.88 -24.21 -13.52
N VAL A 157 0.21 -24.62 -14.19
CA VAL A 157 0.52 -24.33 -15.59
C VAL A 157 0.51 -25.57 -16.47
#